data_AF-A0AAJ1WB32-F1
#
_entry.id   AF-A0AAJ1WB32-F1
#
_cell.length_a   1.000
_cell.length_b   1.000
_cell.length_c   1.000
_cell.angle_alpha   90.00
_cell.angle_beta   90.00
_cell.angle_gamma   90.00
#
_symmetry.space_group_name_H-M   'P 1'
#
loop_
_entity.id
_entity.type
_entity.pdbx_description
1 polymer ?
#
loop_
_entity_poly.entity_id
_entity_poly.type
_entity_poly.pdbx_seq_one_letter_code
_entity_poly.pdbx_strand_id
1 'polypeptide(L)'
;MNEKGLKEYAEKEPVTILQNTPKIQAVKVKESGYLGINFWDNTGGELDGLKTDKPLSVLKKINEQEKSYTFADLAHTKTKITIELPNDFEAVRSMSEGITYDEQMGRFTIDFSQTSDTQKQIVVE
;
A
#
# COMPACT_ATOMS: atom_id res chain seq x y z
N MET A 1 12.01 22.24 14.47
CA MET A 1 13.24 21.54 14.03
C MET A 1 14.32 22.60 13.88
N ASN A 2 15.50 22.45 14.48
CA ASN A 2 16.62 23.39 14.34
C ASN A 2 17.70 22.80 13.41
N GLU A 3 18.70 23.58 13.00
CA GLU A 3 19.73 23.13 12.05
C GLU A 3 20.45 21.85 12.51
N LYS A 4 20.77 21.77 13.82
CA LYS A 4 21.36 20.57 14.43
C LYS A 4 20.45 19.35 14.28
N GLY A 5 19.18 19.48 14.61
CA GLY A 5 18.20 18.40 14.48
C GLY A 5 17.95 17.97 13.03
N LEU A 6 18.09 18.88 12.06
CA LEU A 6 18.00 18.53 10.63
C LEU A 6 19.22 17.72 10.16
N LYS A 7 20.43 18.09 10.59
CA LYS A 7 21.67 17.34 10.29
C LYS A 7 21.60 15.92 10.88
N GLU A 8 21.24 15.81 12.15
CA GLU A 8 21.06 14.52 12.84
C GLU A 8 19.98 13.66 12.16
N TYR A 9 18.89 14.26 11.69
CA TYR A 9 17.85 13.55 10.94
C TYR A 9 18.37 13.03 9.58
N ALA A 10 19.12 13.86 8.84
CA ALA A 10 19.67 13.50 7.54
C ALA A 10 20.70 12.35 7.64
N GLU A 11 21.58 12.39 8.64
CA GLU A 11 22.62 11.37 8.86
C GLU A 11 22.04 9.98 9.17
N LYS A 12 20.83 9.90 9.72
CA LYS A 12 20.15 8.62 9.99
C LYS A 12 19.59 7.95 8.74
N GLU A 13 19.47 8.68 7.63
CA GLU A 13 18.77 8.26 6.41
C GLU A 13 17.46 7.50 6.72
N PRO A 14 16.53 8.13 7.46
CA PRO A 14 15.37 7.45 8.03
C PRO A 14 14.36 7.01 6.96
N VAL A 15 14.46 7.58 5.76
CA VAL A 15 13.61 7.27 4.61
C VAL A 15 14.49 6.78 3.46
N THR A 16 14.11 5.65 2.87
CA THR A 16 14.71 5.12 1.65
C THR A 16 13.75 5.33 0.49
N ILE A 17 14.22 5.93 -0.60
CA ILE A 17 13.47 6.02 -1.85
C ILE A 17 13.67 4.69 -2.58
N LEU A 18 12.60 3.91 -2.70
CA LEU A 18 12.64 2.62 -3.41
C LEU A 18 12.49 2.83 -4.92
N GLN A 19 11.61 3.75 -5.31
CA GLN A 19 11.38 4.12 -6.69
C GLN A 19 10.91 5.57 -6.78
N ASN A 20 11.36 6.28 -7.80
CA ASN A 20 10.88 7.63 -8.12
C ASN A 20 10.81 7.80 -9.64
N THR A 21 9.81 7.18 -10.23
CA THR A 21 9.57 7.18 -11.68
C THR A 21 8.18 7.75 -11.97
N PRO A 22 7.89 8.18 -13.21
CA PRO A 22 6.55 8.60 -13.59
C PRO A 22 5.46 7.53 -13.39
N LYS A 23 5.85 6.25 -13.30
CA LYS A 23 4.93 5.12 -13.15
C LYS A 23 4.70 4.72 -11.70
N ILE A 24 5.75 4.73 -10.89
CA ILE A 24 5.72 4.34 -9.48
C ILE A 24 6.62 5.26 -8.68
N GLN A 25 6.09 5.74 -7.55
CA GLN A 25 6.84 6.42 -6.52
C GLN A 25 6.66 5.70 -5.20
N ALA A 26 7.76 5.38 -4.52
CA ALA A 26 7.72 4.57 -3.33
C ALA A 26 8.82 4.94 -2.33
N VAL A 27 8.45 4.95 -1.06
CA VAL A 27 9.35 5.25 0.06
C VAL A 27 9.14 4.27 1.19
N LYS A 28 10.23 3.90 1.87
CA LYS A 28 10.21 3.09 3.09
C LYS A 28 10.77 3.90 4.26
N VAL A 29 10.10 3.91 5.39
CA VAL A 29 10.57 4.55 6.62
C VAL A 29 11.13 3.49 7.55
N LYS A 30 12.45 3.53 7.82
CA LYS A 30 13.20 2.45 8.46
C LYS A 30 12.69 2.15 9.88
N GLU A 31 12.55 3.17 10.71
CA GLU A 31 12.24 3.00 12.14
C GLU A 31 10.79 2.59 12.42
N SER A 32 9.85 2.97 11.55
CA SER A 32 8.41 2.82 11.78
C SER A 32 7.75 1.73 10.94
N GLY A 33 8.53 1.04 10.10
CA GLY A 33 8.03 -0.09 9.29
C GLY A 33 7.02 0.31 8.22
N TYR A 34 6.88 1.60 7.91
CA TYR A 34 5.98 2.07 6.86
C TYR A 34 6.59 1.92 5.48
N LEU A 35 5.76 1.49 4.54
CA LEU A 35 6.01 1.53 3.11
C LEU A 35 4.86 2.25 2.43
N GLY A 36 5.15 3.37 1.78
CA GLY A 36 4.20 4.11 0.96
C GLY A 36 4.52 3.90 -0.52
N ILE A 37 3.50 3.58 -1.33
CA ILE A 37 3.63 3.38 -2.78
C ILE A 37 2.48 4.08 -3.48
N ASN A 38 2.79 4.85 -4.53
CA ASN A 38 1.82 5.31 -5.50
C ASN A 38 2.10 4.64 -6.85
N PHE A 39 1.11 3.90 -7.36
CA PHE A 39 1.06 3.38 -8.72
C PHE A 39 0.27 4.34 -9.59
N TRP A 40 0.92 4.96 -10.57
CA TRP A 40 0.34 5.98 -11.43
C TRP A 40 -0.10 5.46 -12.80
N ASP A 41 0.47 4.34 -13.25
CA ASP A 41 0.18 3.77 -14.56
C ASP A 41 -1.25 3.19 -14.61
N ASN A 42 -1.97 3.43 -15.70
CA ASN A 42 -3.35 3.00 -15.88
C ASN A 42 -3.50 1.48 -15.89
N THR A 43 -2.43 0.74 -16.19
CA THR A 43 -2.39 -0.72 -16.11
C THR A 43 -1.95 -1.22 -14.73
N GLY A 44 -1.82 -0.32 -13.75
CA GLY A 44 -1.28 -0.62 -12.43
C GLY A 44 0.22 -0.87 -12.43
N GLY A 45 0.69 -1.71 -11.52
CA GLY A 45 2.12 -1.99 -11.37
C GLY A 45 2.42 -2.97 -10.25
N GLU A 46 3.71 -3.23 -10.05
CA GLU A 46 4.20 -4.18 -9.06
C GLU A 46 5.43 -3.61 -8.35
N LEU A 47 5.45 -3.67 -7.02
CA LEU A 47 6.60 -3.33 -6.19
C LEU A 47 6.49 -4.00 -4.81
N ASP A 48 7.60 -4.51 -4.28
CA ASP A 48 7.68 -5.18 -2.96
C ASP A 48 6.69 -6.36 -2.81
N GLY A 49 6.44 -7.09 -3.90
CA GLY A 49 5.48 -8.20 -3.95
C GLY A 49 4.01 -7.77 -3.96
N LEU A 50 3.73 -6.47 -3.89
CA LEU A 50 2.39 -5.93 -4.04
C LEU A 50 2.13 -5.57 -5.50
N LYS A 51 1.00 -6.03 -6.02
CA LYS A 51 0.60 -5.82 -7.41
C LYS A 51 -0.79 -5.23 -7.49
N THR A 52 -1.02 -4.35 -8.47
CA THR A 52 -2.33 -3.79 -8.76
C THR A 52 -2.56 -3.73 -10.27
N ASP A 53 -3.81 -3.81 -10.71
CA ASP A 53 -4.22 -3.71 -12.11
C ASP A 53 -4.60 -2.28 -12.55
N LYS A 54 -4.61 -1.31 -11.62
CA LYS A 54 -5.02 0.10 -11.85
C LYS A 54 -4.19 1.07 -11.00
N PRO A 55 -4.29 2.39 -11.24
CA PRO A 55 -3.68 3.38 -10.36
C PRO A 55 -4.18 3.25 -8.93
N LEU A 56 -3.26 3.20 -7.97
CA LEU A 56 -3.58 2.95 -6.56
C LEU A 56 -2.51 3.56 -5.66
N SER A 57 -2.95 4.17 -4.56
CA SER A 57 -2.07 4.53 -3.44
C SER A 57 -2.16 3.45 -2.39
N VAL A 58 -1.00 3.04 -1.87
CA VAL A 58 -0.87 2.00 -0.84
C VAL A 58 -0.02 2.51 0.30
N LEU A 59 -0.50 2.33 1.53
CA LEU A 59 0.28 2.45 2.75
C LEU A 59 0.30 1.10 3.45
N LYS A 60 1.46 0.45 3.49
CA LYS A 60 1.72 -0.75 4.30
C LYS A 60 2.33 -0.32 5.62
N LYS A 61 1.82 -0.86 6.72
CA LYS A 61 2.42 -0.76 8.05
C LYS A 61 2.62 -2.15 8.62
N ILE A 62 3.80 -2.39 9.17
CA ILE A 62 4.09 -3.61 9.91
C ILE A 62 4.03 -3.28 11.40
N ASN A 63 3.16 -3.97 12.13
CA ASN A 63 3.15 -4.03 13.60
C ASN A 63 3.56 -5.45 14.02
N GLU A 64 3.91 -5.65 15.29
CA GLU A 64 4.47 -6.89 15.87
C GLU A 64 4.14 -8.20 15.13
N GLN A 65 2.85 -8.56 15.03
CA GLN A 65 2.37 -9.79 14.39
C GLN A 65 1.46 -9.56 13.17
N GLU A 66 1.22 -8.30 12.77
CA GLU A 66 0.22 -7.97 11.76
C GLU A 66 0.75 -6.96 10.73
N LYS A 67 0.28 -7.10 9.49
CA LYS A 67 0.52 -6.14 8.42
C LYS A 67 -0.81 -5.53 8.01
N SER A 68 -0.92 -4.21 8.13
CA SER A 68 -2.05 -3.48 7.57
C SER A 68 -1.68 -2.83 6.25
N TYR A 69 -2.58 -2.94 5.29
CA TYR A 69 -2.48 -2.33 3.98
C TYR A 69 -3.69 -1.42 3.81
N THR A 70 -3.44 -0.11 3.69
CA THR A 70 -4.47 0.89 3.40
C THR A 70 -4.36 1.32 1.94
N PHE A 71 -5.49 1.38 1.26
CA PHE A 71 -5.62 1.61 -0.17
C PHE A 71 -6.48 2.84 -0.44
N ALA A 72 -6.10 3.64 -1.43
CA ALA A 72 -6.93 4.73 -1.95
C ALA A 72 -6.90 4.75 -3.49
N ASP A 73 -8.08 4.86 -4.10
CA ASP A 73 -8.23 5.05 -5.55
C ASP A 73 -7.76 6.45 -5.95
N LEU A 74 -6.58 6.51 -6.59
CA LEU A 74 -5.97 7.77 -7.03
C LEU A 74 -6.70 8.42 -8.20
N ALA A 75 -7.39 7.62 -9.01
CA ALA A 75 -8.06 8.10 -10.20
C ALA A 75 -9.52 8.53 -9.91
N HIS A 76 -10.01 8.35 -8.68
CA HIS A 76 -11.38 8.64 -8.25
C HIS A 76 -12.44 8.05 -9.20
N THR A 77 -12.14 6.88 -9.75
CA THR A 77 -12.91 6.24 -10.81
C THR A 77 -14.18 5.58 -10.29
N LYS A 78 -14.27 5.31 -8.98
CA LYS A 78 -15.35 4.53 -8.37
C LYS A 78 -15.47 3.16 -9.05
N THR A 79 -14.33 2.49 -9.27
CA THR A 79 -14.26 1.18 -9.92
C THR A 79 -13.73 0.10 -8.99
N LYS A 80 -13.77 -1.14 -9.47
CA LYS A 80 -13.14 -2.30 -8.83
C LYS A 80 -11.66 -2.37 -9.22
N ILE A 81 -10.80 -2.51 -8.23
CA ILE A 81 -9.35 -2.68 -8.41
C ILE A 81 -8.96 -4.07 -7.93
N THR A 82 -8.20 -4.79 -8.74
CA THR A 82 -7.64 -6.09 -8.35
C THR A 82 -6.24 -5.87 -7.80
N ILE A 83 -5.94 -6.49 -6.66
CA ILE A 83 -4.61 -6.47 -6.08
C ILE A 83 -4.15 -7.87 -5.69
N GLU A 84 -2.83 -8.06 -5.66
CA GLU A 84 -2.16 -9.19 -5.01
C GLU A 84 -1.28 -8.60 -3.91
N LEU A 85 -1.39 -9.15 -2.70
CA LEU A 85 -0.48 -8.84 -1.61
C LEU A 85 0.76 -9.72 -1.70
N PRO A 86 1.88 -9.33 -1.08
CA PRO A 86 3.03 -10.22 -0.95
C PRO A 86 2.60 -11.53 -0.30
N ASN A 87 3.08 -12.66 -0.82
CA ASN A 87 2.75 -14.00 -0.29
C ASN A 87 3.56 -14.30 0.97
N ASP A 88 3.46 -13.43 1.97
CA ASP A 88 4.22 -13.44 3.21
C ASP A 88 3.31 -13.33 4.45
N PHE A 89 2.04 -13.75 4.32
CA PHE A 89 1.04 -13.82 5.38
C PHE A 89 0.36 -15.20 5.37
N GLU A 90 -0.09 -15.65 6.53
CA GLU A 90 -0.78 -16.92 6.75
C GLU A 90 -2.30 -16.77 6.70
N ALA A 91 -2.85 -15.65 7.17
CA ALA A 91 -4.30 -15.45 7.22
C ALA A 91 -4.74 -13.98 7.02
N VAL A 92 -5.94 -13.80 6.46
CA VAL A 92 -6.63 -12.50 6.44
C VAL A 92 -7.36 -12.31 7.77
N ARG A 93 -6.98 -11.30 8.54
CA ARG A 93 -7.60 -10.98 9.84
C ARG A 93 -8.86 -10.14 9.69
N SER A 94 -8.80 -9.09 8.86
CA SER A 94 -9.95 -8.23 8.60
C SER A 94 -9.84 -7.53 7.26
N MET A 95 -10.99 -7.13 6.73
CA MET A 95 -11.10 -6.36 5.49
C MET A 95 -12.21 -5.32 5.63
N SER A 96 -12.01 -4.15 5.04
CA SER A 96 -13.08 -3.17 4.88
C SER A 96 -14.23 -3.72 4.01
N GLU A 97 -15.41 -3.13 4.18
CA GLU A 97 -16.56 -3.43 3.32
C GLU A 97 -16.24 -3.19 1.83
N GLY A 98 -16.75 -4.07 0.96
CA GLY A 98 -16.50 -4.02 -0.47
C GLY A 98 -15.16 -4.63 -0.91
N ILE A 99 -14.42 -5.27 0.01
CA ILE A 99 -13.26 -6.10 -0.35
C ILE A 99 -13.67 -7.58 -0.36
N THR A 100 -13.27 -8.30 -1.39
CA THR A 100 -13.39 -9.77 -1.48
C THR A 100 -12.03 -10.40 -1.72
N TYR A 101 -11.81 -11.61 -1.21
CA TYR A 101 -10.60 -12.39 -1.42
C TYR A 101 -10.91 -13.70 -2.15
N ASP A 102 -10.17 -13.97 -3.22
CA ASP A 102 -10.16 -15.25 -3.94
C ASP A 102 -8.92 -16.04 -3.53
N GLU A 103 -9.11 -17.02 -2.65
CA GLU A 103 -8.03 -17.88 -2.13
C GLU A 103 -7.39 -18.76 -3.22
N GLN A 104 -8.13 -19.15 -4.26
CA GLN A 104 -7.60 -19.99 -5.33
C GLN A 104 -6.63 -19.21 -6.22
N MET A 105 -6.92 -17.92 -6.43
CA MET A 105 -6.10 -17.03 -7.23
C MET A 105 -5.10 -16.19 -6.42
N GLY A 106 -5.23 -16.15 -5.09
CA GLY A 106 -4.44 -15.27 -4.22
C GLY A 106 -4.69 -13.79 -4.48
N ARG A 107 -5.93 -13.42 -4.85
CA ARG A 107 -6.28 -12.07 -5.32
C ARG A 107 -7.36 -11.41 -4.50
N PHE A 108 -7.18 -10.13 -4.20
CA PHE A 108 -8.22 -9.30 -3.62
C PHE A 108 -8.87 -8.43 -4.69
N THR A 109 -10.18 -8.24 -4.59
CA THR A 109 -10.89 -7.21 -5.35
C THR A 109 -11.38 -6.16 -4.37
N ILE A 110 -11.02 -4.90 -4.61
CA ILE A 110 -11.41 -3.75 -3.81
C ILE A 110 -12.44 -2.94 -4.61
N ASP A 111 -13.68 -2.85 -4.11
CA ASP A 111 -14.77 -2.12 -4.77
C ASP A 111 -14.94 -0.70 -4.20
N PHE A 112 -14.33 0.29 -4.87
CA PHE A 112 -14.48 1.71 -4.51
C PHE A 112 -15.80 2.34 -5.00
N SER A 113 -16.69 1.59 -5.67
CA SER A 113 -17.94 2.15 -6.21
C SER A 113 -19.07 2.24 -5.19
N GLN A 114 -19.00 1.44 -4.12
CA GLN A 114 -20.15 1.16 -3.25
C GLN A 114 -20.18 2.01 -1.96
N THR A 115 -19.15 2.82 -1.68
CA THR A 115 -19.00 3.50 -0.38
C THR A 115 -18.62 4.97 -0.51
N SER A 116 -19.01 5.79 0.47
CA SER A 116 -18.43 7.14 0.67
C SER A 116 -16.98 7.10 1.11
N ASP A 117 -16.52 5.94 1.59
CA ASP A 117 -15.15 5.73 2.06
C ASP A 117 -14.17 5.83 0.90
N THR A 118 -13.29 6.82 0.99
CA THR A 118 -12.22 7.08 0.04
C THR A 118 -10.99 6.19 0.28
N GLN A 119 -11.01 5.42 1.36
CA GLN A 119 -9.93 4.52 1.76
C GLN A 119 -10.49 3.18 2.20
N LYS A 120 -9.74 2.11 1.92
CA LYS A 120 -10.09 0.74 2.31
C LYS A 120 -8.87 0.04 2.87
N GLN A 121 -9.06 -0.92 3.77
CA GLN A 121 -7.98 -1.57 4.49
C GLN A 121 -8.12 -3.10 4.48
N ILE A 122 -6.98 -3.77 4.37
CA ILE A 122 -6.81 -5.19 4.64
C ILE A 122 -5.80 -5.33 5.78
N VAL A 123 -6.09 -6.21 6.75
CA VAL A 123 -5.14 -6.62 7.78
C VAL A 123 -4.90 -8.12 7.65
N VAL A 124 -3.62 -8.50 7.61
CA VAL A 124 -3.16 -9.89 7.52
C VAL A 124 -2.16 -10.17 8.64
N GLU A 125 -2.00 -11.44 8.97
CA GLU A 125 -0.93 -11.96 9.83
C GLU A 125 -0.09 -12.99 9.11
#